data_AF-A0AAD9QBB3-F1
#
_entry.id   AF-A0AAD9QBB3-F1
#
_cell.length_a   1.000
_cell.length_b   1.000
_cell.length_c   1.000
_cell.angle_alpha   90.00
_cell.angle_beta   90.00
_cell.angle_gamma   90.00
#
_symmetry.space_group_name_H-M   'P 1'
#
loop_
_entity.id
_entity.type
_entity.pdbx_description
1 polymer ?
#
loop_
_entity_poly.entity_id
_entity_poly.type
_entity_poly.pdbx_seq_one_letter_code
_entity_poly.pdbx_strand_id
1 'polypeptide(L)'
;TDEVLKKDDRKASERHRTSLETMVTAVNALKESIEEKKFVNGEDEESVQEWSSGIEEIVNQADECMRELTSQIEQIDRNLKHASALHEHKREIELEREKLRQKQEAVERAHAEEDVKKIHEFYEKLLFNVESLQTLQSINKLDAAVRFTFDKLDVIKNELAMIDENWSEWTFVQFLEALEKWTINNPVQGVESSKTKAVATPYTMAAYLGGTGAISRNRWKPRTTATHQSRHTLYPINPVMC
;
A
#
# COMPACT_ATOMS: atom_id res chain seq x y z
N THR A 1 -7.91 -12.65 -46.03
CA THR A 1 -7.75 -11.24 -45.58
C THR A 1 -8.33 -11.03 -44.18
N ASP A 2 -9.34 -11.81 -43.77
CA ASP A 2 -10.00 -11.73 -42.45
C ASP A 2 -9.15 -12.07 -41.22
N GLU A 3 -8.03 -12.77 -41.39
CA GLU A 3 -7.23 -13.25 -40.26
C GLU A 3 -6.40 -12.15 -39.59
N VAL A 4 -6.12 -11.05 -40.32
CA VAL A 4 -5.39 -9.90 -39.76
C VAL A 4 -6.33 -8.96 -38.99
N LEU A 5 -7.63 -8.94 -39.33
CA LEU A 5 -8.64 -8.13 -38.64
C LEU A 5 -8.87 -8.57 -37.19
N LYS A 6 -8.38 -9.75 -36.78
CA LYS A 6 -8.50 -10.26 -35.40
C LYS A 6 -7.29 -9.96 -34.51
N LYS A 7 -6.18 -9.46 -35.06
CA LYS A 7 -4.95 -9.24 -34.30
C LYS A 7 -4.83 -7.75 -33.97
N ASP A 8 -4.71 -7.45 -32.69
CA ASP A 8 -4.58 -6.10 -32.09
C ASP A 8 -3.21 -5.44 -32.41
N ASP A 9 -2.76 -5.55 -33.66
CA ASP A 9 -1.48 -5.08 -34.15
C ASP A 9 -1.69 -3.85 -35.03
N ARG A 10 -1.77 -2.69 -34.37
CA ARG A 10 -1.90 -1.36 -34.99
C ARG A 10 -0.99 -1.18 -36.20
N LYS A 11 0.28 -1.60 -36.08
CA LYS A 11 1.29 -1.44 -37.14
C LYS A 11 1.03 -2.37 -38.31
N ALA A 12 0.56 -3.59 -38.07
CA ALA A 12 0.16 -4.51 -39.14
C ALA A 12 -1.05 -3.96 -39.90
N SER A 13 -2.07 -3.45 -39.22
CA SER A 13 -3.25 -2.84 -39.85
C SER A 13 -2.88 -1.62 -40.70
N GLU A 14 -1.99 -0.74 -40.21
CA GLU A 14 -1.47 0.40 -40.97
C GLU A 14 -0.70 -0.01 -42.23
N ARG A 15 0.11 -1.07 -42.15
CA ARG A 15 0.85 -1.60 -43.30
C ARG A 15 -0.11 -2.15 -44.36
N HIS A 16 -1.13 -2.89 -43.95
CA HIS A 16 -2.12 -3.44 -44.88
C HIS A 16 -2.97 -2.35 -45.53
N ARG A 17 -3.40 -1.34 -44.77
CA ARG A 17 -4.10 -0.17 -45.33
C ARG A 17 -3.26 0.52 -46.41
N THR A 18 -2.00 0.83 -46.12
CA THR A 18 -1.06 1.46 -47.07
C THR A 18 -0.83 0.58 -48.32
N SER A 19 -0.73 -0.74 -48.14
CA SER A 19 -0.57 -1.67 -49.24
C SER A 19 -1.81 -1.72 -50.15
N LEU A 20 -3.02 -1.73 -49.57
CA LEU A 20 -4.28 -1.68 -50.30
C LEU A 20 -4.41 -0.37 -51.09
N GLU A 21 -4.10 0.76 -50.45
CA GLU A 21 -4.11 2.09 -51.08
C GLU A 21 -3.19 2.16 -52.32
N THR A 22 -2.00 1.57 -52.21
CA THR A 22 -1.06 1.47 -53.33
C THR A 22 -1.62 0.59 -54.46
N MET A 23 -2.21 -0.56 -54.12
CA MET A 23 -2.78 -1.47 -55.10
C MET A 23 -4.00 -0.89 -55.81
N VAL A 24 -4.92 -0.24 -55.09
CA VAL A 24 -6.10 0.43 -55.67
C VAL A 24 -5.67 1.51 -56.66
N THR A 25 -4.67 2.32 -56.30
CA THR A 25 -4.09 3.34 -57.20
C THR A 25 -3.54 2.71 -58.48
N ALA A 26 -2.80 1.61 -58.36
CA ALA A 26 -2.24 0.91 -59.52
C ALA A 26 -3.32 0.25 -60.39
N VAL A 27 -4.35 -0.34 -59.79
CA VAL A 27 -5.49 -0.95 -60.50
C VAL A 27 -6.27 0.11 -61.28
N ASN A 28 -6.54 1.27 -60.68
CA ASN A 28 -7.22 2.38 -61.36
C ASN A 28 -6.43 2.89 -62.57
N ALA A 29 -5.10 3.07 -62.43
CA ALA A 29 -4.26 3.49 -63.55
C ALA A 29 -4.20 2.45 -64.69
N LEU A 30 -4.14 1.15 -64.35
CA LEU A 30 -4.17 0.08 -65.35
C LEU A 30 -5.53 -0.02 -66.03
N LYS A 31 -6.62 0.16 -65.28
CA LYS A 31 -7.99 0.19 -65.79
C LYS A 31 -8.13 1.25 -66.87
N GLU A 32 -7.78 2.50 -66.57
CA GLU A 32 -7.82 3.62 -67.52
C GLU A 32 -7.02 3.32 -68.81
N SER A 33 -5.80 2.77 -68.68
CA SER A 33 -4.97 2.41 -69.83
C SER A 33 -5.56 1.27 -70.68
N ILE A 34 -6.28 0.33 -70.06
CA ILE A 34 -6.92 -0.78 -70.78
C ILE A 34 -8.18 -0.30 -71.49
N GLU A 35 -9.00 0.54 -70.86
CA GLU A 35 -10.19 1.14 -71.48
C GLU A 35 -9.81 1.89 -72.76
N GLU A 36 -8.78 2.75 -72.71
CA GLU A 36 -8.28 3.48 -73.88
C GLU A 36 -7.92 2.53 -75.03
N LYS A 37 -7.21 1.42 -74.74
CA LYS A 37 -6.84 0.42 -75.75
C LYS A 37 -8.04 -0.30 -76.33
N LYS A 38 -9.05 -0.64 -75.51
CA LYS A 38 -10.27 -1.31 -75.96
C LYS A 38 -11.06 -0.43 -76.93
N PHE A 39 -11.18 0.87 -76.63
CA PHE A 39 -11.79 1.85 -77.54
C PHE A 39 -11.02 2.02 -78.85
N VAL A 40 -9.68 2.10 -78.80
CA VAL A 40 -8.84 2.16 -80.01
C VAL A 40 -9.01 0.92 -80.90
N ASN A 41 -9.24 -0.24 -80.29
CA ASN A 41 -9.50 -1.50 -80.99
C ASN A 41 -10.92 -1.63 -81.57
N GLY A 42 -11.80 -0.66 -81.33
CA GLY A 42 -13.17 -0.65 -81.84
C GLY A 42 -14.11 -1.62 -81.12
N GLU A 43 -13.81 -2.00 -79.88
CA GLU A 43 -14.77 -2.69 -79.02
C GLU A 43 -15.99 -1.78 -78.75
N ASP A 44 -17.17 -2.38 -78.59
CA ASP A 44 -18.39 -1.64 -78.31
C ASP A 44 -18.39 -1.08 -76.87
N GLU A 45 -19.02 0.07 -76.71
CA GLU A 45 -19.04 0.81 -75.44
C GLU A 45 -19.71 0.02 -74.30
N GLU A 46 -20.71 -0.81 -74.61
CA GLU A 46 -21.44 -1.61 -73.63
C GLU A 46 -20.55 -2.71 -73.02
N SER A 47 -19.79 -3.43 -73.86
CA SER A 47 -18.81 -4.44 -73.43
C SER A 47 -17.67 -3.85 -72.61
N VAL A 48 -17.16 -2.68 -73.01
CA VAL A 48 -16.11 -1.98 -72.23
C VAL A 48 -16.64 -1.56 -70.85
N GLN A 49 -17.89 -1.09 -70.78
CA GLN A 49 -18.49 -0.63 -69.53
C GLN A 49 -18.86 -1.79 -68.59
N GLU A 50 -19.31 -2.93 -69.10
CA GLU A 50 -19.55 -4.13 -68.29
C GLU A 50 -18.25 -4.61 -67.62
N TRP A 51 -17.15 -4.66 -68.39
CA TRP A 51 -15.83 -4.99 -67.85
C TRP A 51 -15.35 -3.98 -66.81
N SER A 52 -15.50 -2.68 -67.11
CA SER A 52 -15.13 -1.56 -66.24
C SER A 52 -15.83 -1.65 -64.88
N SER A 53 -17.14 -1.96 -64.90
CA SER A 53 -17.97 -2.11 -63.71
C SER A 53 -17.50 -3.23 -62.79
N GLY A 54 -17.02 -4.35 -63.34
CA GLY A 54 -16.47 -5.45 -62.53
C GLY A 54 -15.18 -5.08 -61.78
N ILE A 55 -14.34 -4.22 -62.36
CA ILE A 55 -13.14 -3.69 -61.69
C ILE A 55 -13.53 -2.67 -60.62
N GLU A 56 -14.50 -1.80 -60.91
CA GLU A 56 -15.01 -0.82 -59.94
C GLU A 56 -15.60 -1.50 -58.71
N GLU A 57 -16.28 -2.64 -58.86
CA GLU A 57 -16.77 -3.42 -57.72
C GLU A 57 -15.64 -3.88 -56.80
N ILE A 58 -14.53 -4.39 -57.36
CA ILE A 58 -13.36 -4.82 -56.58
C ILE A 58 -12.70 -3.64 -55.88
N VAL A 59 -12.58 -2.49 -56.56
CA VAL A 59 -12.05 -1.26 -55.97
C VAL A 59 -12.92 -0.79 -54.81
N ASN A 60 -14.24 -0.79 -54.97
CA ASN A 60 -15.19 -0.45 -53.91
C ASN A 60 -15.07 -1.37 -52.69
N GLN A 61 -14.86 -2.68 -52.90
CA GLN A 61 -14.60 -3.63 -51.80
C GLN A 61 -13.27 -3.34 -51.09
N ALA A 62 -12.22 -2.99 -51.83
CA ALA A 62 -10.94 -2.60 -51.25
C ALA A 62 -11.06 -1.30 -50.43
N ASP A 63 -11.82 -0.34 -50.93
CA ASP A 63 -12.11 0.93 -50.23
C ASP A 63 -12.91 0.73 -48.94
N GLU A 64 -13.91 -0.16 -48.95
CA GLU A 64 -14.63 -0.58 -47.72
C GLU A 64 -13.67 -1.20 -46.70
N CYS A 65 -12.80 -2.12 -47.15
CA CYS A 65 -11.79 -2.74 -46.29
C CYS A 65 -10.82 -1.71 -45.69
N MET A 66 -10.42 -0.70 -46.46
CA MET A 66 -9.58 0.40 -45.96
C MET A 66 -10.30 1.26 -44.91
N ARG A 67 -11.62 1.50 -45.06
CA ARG A 67 -12.42 2.20 -44.04
C ARG A 67 -12.52 1.41 -42.75
N GLU A 68 -12.75 0.11 -42.84
CA GLU A 68 -12.76 -0.78 -41.67
C GLU A 68 -11.41 -0.78 -40.94
N LEU A 69 -10.30 -0.93 -41.68
CA LEU A 69 -8.95 -0.85 -41.10
C LEU A 69 -8.68 0.51 -40.44
N THR A 70 -9.16 1.60 -41.02
CA THR A 70 -9.04 2.95 -40.45
C THR A 70 -9.79 3.04 -39.12
N SER A 71 -11.04 2.54 -39.08
CA SER A 71 -11.85 2.51 -37.86
C SER A 71 -11.18 1.70 -36.74
N GLN A 72 -10.59 0.55 -37.09
CA GLN A 72 -9.87 -0.30 -36.12
C GLN A 72 -8.63 0.38 -35.55
N ILE A 73 -7.83 1.05 -36.38
CA ILE A 73 -6.65 1.81 -35.91
C ILE A 73 -7.07 2.88 -34.90
N GLU A 74 -8.13 3.64 -35.21
CA GLU A 74 -8.66 4.65 -34.28
C GLU A 74 -9.14 4.03 -32.97
N GLN A 75 -9.79 2.87 -33.03
CA GLN A 75 -10.26 2.18 -31.84
C GLN A 75 -9.09 1.71 -30.96
N ILE A 76 -8.03 1.15 -31.57
CA ILE A 76 -6.80 0.77 -30.86
C ILE A 76 -6.18 1.99 -30.19
N ASP A 77 -6.07 3.11 -30.91
CA ASP A 77 -5.50 4.35 -30.38
C ASP A 77 -6.31 4.91 -29.19
N ARG A 78 -7.65 4.89 -29.28
CA ARG A 78 -8.53 5.27 -28.17
C ARG A 78 -8.34 4.35 -26.96
N ASN A 79 -8.29 3.04 -27.19
CA ASN A 79 -8.12 2.04 -26.12
C ASN A 79 -6.76 2.19 -25.42
N LEU A 80 -5.68 2.40 -26.18
CA LEU A 80 -4.33 2.62 -25.63
C LEU A 80 -4.28 3.91 -24.80
N LYS A 81 -4.87 5.00 -25.29
CA LYS A 81 -4.93 6.27 -24.56
C LYS A 81 -5.71 6.12 -23.26
N HIS A 82 -6.86 5.45 -23.30
CA HIS A 82 -7.66 5.18 -22.11
C HIS A 82 -6.91 4.31 -21.10
N ALA A 83 -6.25 3.24 -21.56
CA ALA A 83 -5.45 2.37 -20.70
C ALA A 83 -4.29 3.13 -20.01
N SER A 84 -3.60 4.02 -20.73
CA SER A 84 -2.55 4.87 -20.16
C SER A 84 -3.10 5.81 -19.08
N ALA A 85 -4.23 6.47 -19.35
CA ALA A 85 -4.87 7.38 -18.38
C ALA A 85 -5.32 6.63 -17.11
N LEU A 86 -5.89 5.42 -17.25
CA LEU A 86 -6.24 4.58 -16.11
C LEU A 86 -5.02 4.17 -15.30
N HIS A 87 -3.92 3.81 -15.95
CA HIS A 87 -2.67 3.45 -15.27
C HIS A 87 -2.08 4.65 -14.51
N GLU A 88 -2.12 5.85 -15.09
CA GLU A 88 -1.70 7.08 -14.43
C GLU A 88 -2.56 7.41 -13.21
N HIS A 89 -3.88 7.42 -13.37
CA HIS A 89 -4.82 7.70 -12.28
C HIS A 89 -4.70 6.67 -11.14
N LYS A 90 -4.50 5.39 -11.50
CA LYS A 90 -4.26 4.33 -10.51
C LYS A 90 -2.98 4.58 -9.70
N ARG A 91 -1.88 4.97 -10.36
CA ARG A 91 -0.63 5.32 -9.66
C ARG A 91 -0.80 6.51 -8.72
N GLU A 92 -1.57 7.51 -9.12
CA GLU A 92 -1.87 8.67 -8.28
C GLU A 92 -2.68 8.29 -7.04
N ILE A 93 -3.73 7.48 -7.19
CA ILE A 93 -4.51 6.95 -6.07
C ILE A 93 -3.64 6.14 -5.10
N GLU A 94 -2.75 5.28 -5.62
CA GLU A 94 -1.85 4.48 -4.80
C GLU A 94 -0.88 5.36 -4.00
N LEU A 95 -0.33 6.41 -4.62
CA LEU A 95 0.53 7.38 -3.96
C LEU A 95 -0.21 8.15 -2.85
N GLU A 96 -1.45 8.58 -3.10
CA GLU A 96 -2.26 9.28 -2.09
C GLU A 96 -2.64 8.39 -0.92
N ARG A 97 -3.02 7.13 -1.19
CA ARG A 97 -3.33 6.15 -0.16
C ARG A 97 -2.11 5.87 0.73
N GLU A 98 -0.93 5.77 0.13
CA GLU A 98 0.31 5.56 0.88
C GLU A 98 0.66 6.77 1.76
N LYS A 99 0.49 8.00 1.25
CA LYS A 99 0.66 9.22 2.05
C LYS A 99 -0.30 9.25 3.24
N LEU A 100 -1.55 8.86 3.03
CA LEU A 100 -2.55 8.78 4.10
C LEU A 100 -2.16 7.73 5.15
N ARG A 101 -1.69 6.55 4.70
CA ARG A 101 -1.18 5.49 5.58
C ARG A 101 -0.01 5.96 6.43
N GLN A 102 0.99 6.58 5.83
CA GLN A 102 2.15 7.13 6.55
C GLN A 102 1.75 8.20 7.56
N LYS A 103 0.80 9.07 7.21
CA LYS A 103 0.26 10.08 8.13
C LYS A 103 -0.44 9.43 9.33
N GLN A 104 -1.25 8.40 9.10
CA GLN A 104 -1.92 7.67 10.16
C GLN A 104 -0.92 6.96 11.08
N GLU A 105 0.07 6.26 10.52
CA GLU A 105 1.15 5.62 11.29
C GLU A 105 1.97 6.63 12.09
N ALA A 106 2.20 7.84 11.57
CA ALA A 106 2.88 8.91 12.29
C ALA A 106 2.05 9.42 13.47
N VAL A 107 0.74 9.56 13.32
CA VAL A 107 -0.17 9.94 14.41
C VAL A 107 -0.20 8.87 15.49
N GLU A 108 -0.31 7.60 15.12
CA GLU A 108 -0.30 6.48 16.08
C GLU A 108 1.02 6.39 16.84
N ARG A 109 2.15 6.57 16.14
CA ARG A 109 3.47 6.62 16.76
C ARG A 109 3.58 7.78 17.76
N ALA A 110 3.15 8.98 17.37
CA ALA A 110 3.17 10.15 18.24
C ALA A 110 2.27 9.96 19.47
N HIS A 111 1.10 9.35 19.32
CA HIS A 111 0.23 9.02 20.45
C HIS A 111 0.89 8.00 21.38
N ALA A 112 1.51 6.95 20.84
CA ALA A 112 2.21 5.96 21.65
C ALA A 112 3.40 6.56 22.41
N GLU A 113 4.16 7.47 21.79
CA GLU A 113 5.24 8.22 22.45
C GLU A 113 4.72 9.13 23.57
N GLU A 114 3.58 9.78 23.36
CA GLU A 114 2.91 10.62 24.36
C GLU A 114 2.42 9.79 25.55
N ASP A 115 1.84 8.61 25.31
CA ASP A 115 1.45 7.70 26.38
C ASP A 115 2.66 7.27 27.21
N VAL A 116 3.78 6.91 26.57
CA VAL A 116 5.04 6.58 27.28
C VAL A 116 5.48 7.75 28.17
N LYS A 117 5.46 8.99 27.67
CA LYS A 117 5.79 10.19 28.47
C LYS A 117 4.89 10.34 29.69
N LYS A 118 3.57 10.20 29.53
CA LYS A 118 2.61 10.30 30.64
C LYS A 118 2.84 9.24 31.71
N ILE A 119 3.18 8.02 31.31
CA ILE A 119 3.50 6.94 32.26
C ILE A 119 4.80 7.25 33.02
N HIS A 120 5.83 7.76 32.35
CA HIS A 120 7.05 8.23 33.01
C HIS A 120 6.75 9.35 34.01
N GLU A 121 5.99 10.38 33.62
CA GLU A 121 5.59 11.47 34.53
C GLU A 121 4.78 10.97 35.73
N PHE A 122 3.90 9.99 35.50
CA PHE A 122 3.12 9.36 36.56
C PHE A 122 4.03 8.60 37.52
N TYR A 123 4.96 7.80 37.00
CA TYR A 123 5.93 7.05 37.80
C TYR A 123 6.79 7.97 38.66
N GLU A 124 7.34 9.04 38.11
CA GLU A 124 8.15 10.02 38.85
C GLU A 124 7.35 10.70 39.98
N LYS A 125 6.12 11.14 39.70
CA LYS A 125 5.24 11.72 40.72
C LYS A 125 4.88 10.71 41.81
N LEU A 126 4.62 9.47 41.41
CA LEU A 126 4.31 8.39 42.33
C LEU A 126 5.52 8.10 43.23
N LEU A 127 6.72 7.97 42.65
CA LEU A 127 7.96 7.72 43.36
C LEU A 127 8.22 8.80 44.43
N PHE A 128 8.13 10.08 44.06
CA PHE A 128 8.29 11.20 45.01
C PHE A 128 7.32 11.13 46.20
N ASN A 129 6.05 10.81 45.92
CA ASN A 129 5.04 10.67 46.98
C ASN A 129 5.34 9.46 47.89
N VAL A 130 5.89 8.39 47.32
CA VAL A 130 6.20 7.17 48.05
C VAL A 130 7.41 7.34 48.95
N GLU A 131 8.46 8.02 48.48
CA GLU A 131 9.61 8.42 49.30
C GLU A 131 9.16 9.25 50.51
N SER A 132 8.19 10.16 50.29
CA SER A 132 7.58 10.96 51.37
C SER A 132 6.80 10.09 52.38
N LEU A 133 6.09 9.04 51.94
CA LEU A 133 5.28 8.16 52.80
C LEU A 133 6.09 7.05 53.50
N GLN A 134 7.21 6.64 52.92
CA GLN A 134 8.17 5.72 53.54
C GLN A 134 8.75 6.33 54.82
N THR A 135 8.97 7.64 54.84
CA THR A 135 9.37 8.42 56.02
C THR A 135 8.38 8.29 57.19
N LEU A 136 7.11 7.94 56.89
CA LEU A 136 6.03 7.74 57.87
C LEU A 136 5.71 6.26 58.15
N GLN A 137 6.54 5.32 57.67
CA GLN A 137 6.38 3.86 57.82
C GLN A 137 4.98 3.33 57.44
N SER A 138 4.27 4.03 56.55
CA SER A 138 2.84 3.78 56.26
C SER A 138 2.58 3.16 54.89
N ILE A 139 3.62 2.75 54.17
CA ILE A 139 3.52 2.25 52.79
C ILE A 139 2.66 0.98 52.66
N ASN A 140 2.73 0.07 53.65
CA ASN A 140 1.94 -1.18 53.67
C ASN A 140 0.43 -0.92 53.76
N LYS A 141 -0.01 0.28 54.16
CA LYS A 141 -1.43 0.66 54.19
C LYS A 141 -1.98 0.96 52.79
N LEU A 142 -1.11 1.08 51.78
CA LEU A 142 -1.46 1.41 50.39
C LEU A 142 -1.62 0.17 49.51
N ASP A 143 -1.42 -1.04 50.04
CA ASP A 143 -1.60 -2.28 49.26
C ASP A 143 -3.03 -2.38 48.70
N ALA A 144 -4.03 -1.98 49.47
CA ALA A 144 -5.42 -1.90 49.01
C ALA A 144 -5.64 -0.87 47.89
N ALA A 145 -4.75 0.11 47.74
CA ALA A 145 -4.82 1.16 46.70
C ALA A 145 -4.14 0.75 45.39
N VAL A 146 -3.41 -0.39 45.36
CA VAL A 146 -2.73 -0.89 44.15
C VAL A 146 -3.71 -1.06 43.02
N ARG A 147 -4.84 -1.75 43.25
CA ARG A 147 -5.85 -1.99 42.21
C ARG A 147 -6.41 -0.71 41.61
N PHE A 148 -6.71 0.29 42.45
CA PHE A 148 -7.19 1.59 41.99
C PHE A 148 -6.13 2.37 41.19
N THR A 149 -4.86 2.25 41.60
CA THR A 149 -3.75 2.91 40.92
C THR A 149 -3.43 2.22 39.59
N PHE A 150 -3.56 0.90 39.54
CA PHE A 150 -3.43 0.07 38.35
C PHE A 150 -4.50 0.39 37.31
N ASP A 151 -5.74 0.65 37.74
CA ASP A 151 -6.84 1.05 36.85
C ASP A 151 -6.63 2.43 36.19
N LYS A 152 -5.79 3.30 36.78
CA LYS A 152 -5.40 4.58 36.16
C LYS A 152 -4.38 4.42 35.03
N LEU A 153 -3.82 3.22 34.86
CA LEU A 153 -2.79 2.89 33.88
C LEU A 153 -3.37 2.02 32.76
N ASP A 154 -4.58 2.32 32.30
CA ASP A 154 -5.34 1.56 31.30
C ASP A 154 -4.52 1.20 30.04
N VAL A 155 -3.70 2.13 29.55
CA VAL A 155 -2.84 1.94 28.36
C VAL A 155 -1.80 0.82 28.53
N ILE A 156 -1.30 0.60 29.76
CA ILE A 156 -0.26 -0.40 30.07
C ILE A 156 -0.77 -1.53 30.97
N LYS A 157 -2.03 -1.44 31.43
CA LYS A 157 -2.65 -2.35 32.39
C LYS A 157 -2.50 -3.81 31.98
N ASN A 158 -2.80 -4.11 30.71
CA ASN A 158 -2.68 -5.46 30.17
C ASN A 158 -1.22 -5.92 30.10
N GLU A 159 -0.28 -5.02 29.75
CA GLU A 159 1.14 -5.34 29.72
C GLU A 159 1.66 -5.68 31.12
N LEU A 160 1.21 -4.96 32.16
CA LEU A 160 1.54 -5.24 33.55
C LEU A 160 0.90 -6.55 34.05
N ALA A 161 -0.39 -6.77 33.75
CA ALA A 161 -1.13 -7.96 34.19
C ALA A 161 -0.62 -9.26 33.54
N MET A 162 0.02 -9.19 32.37
CA MET A 162 0.62 -10.36 31.70
C MET A 162 1.92 -10.85 32.34
N ILE A 163 2.52 -10.05 33.23
CA ILE A 163 3.79 -10.40 33.88
C ILE A 163 3.58 -11.46 34.96
N ASP A 164 2.48 -11.33 35.69
CA ASP A 164 2.13 -12.13 36.85
C ASP A 164 0.61 -12.29 36.92
N GLU A 165 0.13 -13.53 36.97
CA GLU A 165 -1.30 -13.84 37.07
C GLU A 165 -1.90 -13.34 38.40
N ASN A 166 -1.07 -13.19 39.44
CA ASN A 166 -1.47 -12.71 40.76
C ASN A 166 -1.32 -11.19 40.91
N TRP A 167 -1.27 -10.43 39.80
CA TRP A 167 -1.13 -8.97 39.82
C TRP A 167 -2.18 -8.25 40.69
N SER A 168 -3.37 -8.84 40.85
CA SER A 168 -4.43 -8.27 41.67
C SER A 168 -4.15 -8.31 43.17
N GLU A 169 -3.20 -9.12 43.61
CA GLU A 169 -2.77 -9.30 45.00
C GLU A 169 -1.40 -8.64 45.27
N TRP A 170 -0.86 -7.91 44.30
CA TRP A 170 0.42 -7.24 44.47
C TRP A 170 0.39 -6.25 45.64
N THR A 171 1.43 -6.32 46.45
CA THR A 171 1.80 -5.24 47.36
C THR A 171 2.19 -4.00 46.55
N PHE A 172 2.13 -2.84 47.20
CA PHE A 172 2.48 -1.58 46.58
C PHE A 172 3.94 -1.53 46.13
N VAL A 173 4.84 -2.24 46.82
CA VAL A 173 6.26 -2.41 46.42
C VAL A 173 6.38 -3.19 45.11
N GLN A 174 5.69 -4.32 44.99
CA GLN A 174 5.71 -5.15 43.77
C GLN A 174 5.15 -4.38 42.56
N PHE A 175 4.10 -3.60 42.78
CA PHE A 175 3.55 -2.72 41.75
C PHE A 175 4.56 -1.67 41.28
N LEU A 176 5.27 -1.01 42.20
CA LEU A 176 6.30 -0.03 41.84
C LEU A 176 7.47 -0.65 41.07
N GLU A 177 7.96 -1.82 41.49
CA GLU A 177 9.02 -2.52 40.77
C GLU A 177 8.61 -2.91 39.35
N ALA A 178 7.35 -3.32 39.16
CA ALA A 178 6.82 -3.63 37.83
C ALA A 178 6.77 -2.37 36.96
N LEU A 179 6.34 -1.24 37.52
CA LEU A 179 6.23 0.04 36.81
C LEU A 179 7.62 0.62 36.46
N GLU A 180 8.59 0.52 37.38
CA GLU A 180 9.99 0.91 37.14
C GLU A 180 10.61 0.08 36.01
N LYS A 181 10.41 -1.23 36.02
CA LYS A 181 10.89 -2.10 34.94
C LYS A 181 10.23 -1.75 33.60
N TRP A 182 8.94 -1.39 33.62
CA TRP A 182 8.24 -0.94 32.42
C TRP A 182 8.86 0.35 31.86
N THR A 183 9.14 1.35 32.70
CA THR A 183 9.70 2.65 32.26
C THR A 183 11.13 2.50 31.73
N ILE A 184 11.94 1.60 32.31
CA ILE A 184 13.27 1.26 31.80
C ILE A 184 13.21 0.62 30.40
N ASN A 185 12.24 -0.28 30.18
CA ASN A 185 12.09 -0.98 28.90
C ASN A 185 11.42 -0.12 27.81
N ASN A 186 10.83 1.02 28.19
CA ASN A 186 10.15 1.95 27.29
C ASN A 186 10.72 3.37 27.49
N PRO A 187 11.94 3.66 27.01
CA PRO A 187 12.57 4.96 27.19
C PRO A 187 11.85 6.07 26.40
N VAL A 188 11.78 7.27 26.98
CA VAL A 188 11.29 8.46 26.27
C VAL A 188 12.31 8.87 25.21
N GLN A 189 11.93 8.84 23.93
CA GLN A 189 12.80 9.26 22.83
C GLN A 189 13.01 10.79 22.87
N GLY A 190 14.24 11.24 22.56
CA GLY A 190 14.59 12.66 22.49
C GLY A 190 14.97 13.33 23.81
N VAL A 191 14.97 12.61 24.92
CA VAL A 191 15.64 13.07 26.14
C VAL A 191 17.12 12.75 25.98
N GLU A 192 17.91 13.70 25.45
CA GLU A 192 19.33 13.71 25.76
C GLU A 192 19.45 13.62 27.27
N SER A 193 20.14 12.58 27.73
CA SER A 193 20.49 12.27 29.11
C SER A 193 21.27 13.42 29.77
N SER A 194 20.59 14.52 30.04
CA SER A 194 21.11 15.70 30.72
C SER A 194 20.64 15.78 32.18
N LYS A 195 19.93 14.75 32.67
CA LYS A 195 19.71 14.52 34.11
C LYS A 195 20.06 13.12 34.62
N THR A 196 20.69 12.27 33.80
CA THR A 196 21.29 11.01 34.27
C THR A 196 22.72 11.18 34.82
N LYS A 197 23.16 12.42 35.07
CA LYS A 197 24.33 12.72 35.91
C LYS A 197 23.92 13.19 37.31
N ALA A 198 23.19 12.33 38.01
CA ALA A 198 23.25 12.12 39.46
C ALA A 198 22.28 10.97 39.76
N VAL A 199 22.70 9.98 40.54
CA VAL A 199 21.93 8.79 40.91
C VAL A 199 21.86 7.69 39.83
N ALA A 200 22.98 7.42 39.16
CA ALA A 200 23.30 6.04 38.82
C ALA A 200 23.86 5.35 40.08
N THR A 201 22.98 5.07 41.03
CA THR A 201 23.16 3.93 41.91
C THR A 201 22.05 2.96 41.56
N PRO A 202 22.33 1.75 41.05
CA PRO A 202 21.35 0.68 40.98
C PRO A 202 21.09 0.19 42.41
N TYR A 203 20.50 1.05 43.23
CA TYR A 203 19.98 0.68 44.53
C TYR A 203 18.52 0.36 44.29
N THR A 204 18.28 -0.92 44.05
CA THR A 204 16.95 -1.52 43.94
C THR A 204 16.05 -0.97 45.04
N MET A 205 14.85 -0.51 44.69
CA MET A 205 13.80 -0.18 45.67
C MET A 205 13.53 -1.37 46.62
N ALA A 206 13.80 -2.61 46.16
CA ALA A 206 13.85 -3.83 46.96
C ALA A 206 14.77 -3.76 48.20
N ALA A 207 15.89 -3.03 48.12
CA ALA A 207 16.81 -2.82 49.23
C ALA A 207 16.32 -1.73 50.21
N TYR A 208 15.51 -0.78 49.73
CA TYR A 208 14.93 0.29 50.54
C TYR A 208 13.64 -0.13 51.26
N LEU A 209 12.85 -1.03 50.67
CA LEU A 209 11.52 -1.41 51.16
C LEU A 209 11.46 -2.80 51.80
N GLY A 210 12.58 -3.53 51.88
CA GLY A 210 12.66 -4.80 52.61
C GLY A 210 11.79 -5.94 52.04
N GLY A 211 11.44 -5.87 50.75
CA GLY A 211 10.57 -6.84 50.10
C GLY A 211 11.33 -8.03 49.52
N THR A 212 10.95 -9.25 49.88
CA THR A 212 11.55 -10.52 49.41
C THR A 212 10.86 -11.10 48.16
N GLY A 213 9.92 -10.39 47.54
CA GLY A 213 9.12 -10.88 46.41
C GLY A 213 9.67 -10.46 45.06
N ALA A 214 10.61 -11.21 44.49
CA ALA A 214 11.17 -10.90 43.18
C ALA A 214 10.20 -11.28 42.04
N ILE A 215 9.67 -10.27 41.33
CA ILE A 215 9.00 -10.49 40.04
C ILE A 215 10.06 -10.94 39.01
N SER A 216 9.83 -12.12 38.40
CA SER A 216 10.77 -12.80 37.50
C SER A 216 11.28 -11.91 36.35
N ARG A 217 12.60 -11.86 36.17
CA ARG A 217 13.34 -10.85 35.39
C ARG A 217 13.20 -10.92 33.86
N ASN A 218 12.57 -11.95 33.28
CA ASN A 218 12.74 -12.28 31.86
C ASN A 218 11.47 -12.16 30.97
N ARG A 219 10.40 -11.49 31.42
CA ARG A 219 9.10 -11.49 30.70
C ARG A 219 8.74 -10.17 30.00
N TRP A 220 9.66 -9.22 29.90
CA TRP A 220 9.37 -7.95 29.24
C TRP A 220 9.77 -7.98 27.78
N LYS A 221 8.81 -7.76 26.87
CA LYS A 221 9.10 -7.44 25.47
C LYS A 221 8.96 -5.92 25.30
N PRO A 222 9.92 -5.23 24.66
CA PRO A 222 9.74 -3.83 24.32
C PRO A 222 8.47 -3.68 23.48
N ARG A 223 7.81 -2.53 23.57
CA ARG A 223 6.75 -2.16 22.63
C ARG A 223 7.41 -1.96 21.27
N THR A 224 7.61 -3.06 20.54
CA THR A 224 8.15 -3.04 19.18
C THR A 224 7.20 -2.17 18.37
N THR A 225 7.71 -1.09 17.80
CA THR A 225 7.07 -0.40 16.69
C THR A 225 6.85 -1.46 15.61
N ALA A 226 5.66 -2.03 15.58
CA ALA A 226 5.33 -3.05 14.62
C ALA A 226 5.45 -2.39 13.25
N THR A 227 6.55 -2.68 12.55
CA THR A 227 6.59 -2.54 11.10
C THR A 227 5.41 -3.33 10.61
N HIS A 228 4.37 -2.62 10.16
CA HIS A 228 3.19 -3.21 9.58
C HIS A 228 3.66 -4.01 8.37
N GLN A 229 3.87 -5.31 8.56
CA GLN A 229 4.20 -6.21 7.49
C GLN A 229 2.91 -6.31 6.69
N SER A 230 2.81 -5.47 5.66
CA SER A 230 1.74 -5.49 4.67
C SER A 230 1.53 -6.95 4.27
N ARG A 231 0.39 -7.50 4.68
CA ARG A 231 -0.13 -8.75 4.13
C ARG A 231 -0.49 -8.45 2.67
N HIS A 232 0.51 -8.50 1.80
CA HIS A 232 0.28 -8.78 0.40
C HIS A 232 -0.23 -10.22 0.33
N THR A 233 -1.55 -10.38 0.29
CA THR A 233 -2.17 -11.57 -0.28
C THR A 233 -1.90 -11.55 -1.77
N LEU A 234 -0.73 -12.07 -2.16
CA LEU A 234 -0.53 -12.58 -3.51
C LEU A 234 -1.51 -13.74 -3.68
N TYR A 235 -2.58 -13.51 -4.43
CA TYR A 235 -3.40 -14.59 -4.98
C TYR A 235 -2.49 -15.47 -5.84
N PRO A 236 -2.39 -16.78 -5.60
CA PRO A 236 -1.79 -17.68 -6.57
C PRO A 236 -2.72 -17.75 -7.78
N ILE A 237 -2.22 -17.29 -8.93
CA ILE A 237 -2.76 -17.63 -10.24
C ILE A 237 -2.65 -19.15 -10.36
N ASN A 238 -3.81 -19.80 -10.42
CA ASN A 238 -3.91 -21.24 -10.65
C ASN A 238 -3.88 -21.48 -12.17
N PRO A 239 -2.88 -22.17 -12.73
CA PRO A 239 -2.93 -22.58 -14.13
C PRO A 239 -3.64 -23.93 -14.19
N VAL A 240 -4.89 -23.92 -14.66
CA VAL A 240 -5.55 -25.16 -15.11
C VAL A 240 -5.77 -25.03 -16.61
N MET A 241 -5.11 -25.93 -17.34
CA MET A 241 -5.31 -26.20 -18.75
C MET A 241 -6.77 -26.57 -19.06
N CYS A 242 -7.33 -25.94 -20.09
CA CYS A 242 -7.97 -26.54 -21.26
C CYS A 242 -8.02 -25.49 -22.37
#